data_AF-A0A2V5JNN0-F1
#
_entry.id   AF-A0A2V5JNN0-F1
#
_cell.length_a   1.000
_cell.length_b   1.000
_cell.length_c   1.000
_cell.angle_alpha   90.00
_cell.angle_beta   90.00
_cell.angle_gamma   90.00
#
_symmetry.space_group_name_H-M   'P 1'
#
loop_
_entity.id
_entity.type
_entity.pdbx_description
1 polymer ?
#
loop_
_entity_poly.entity_id
_entity_poly.type
_entity_poly.pdbx_seq_one_letter_code
_entity_poly.pdbx_strand_id
1 'polypeptide(L)'
;WCGHYTRDIGERLKELKLKTLVLHWGAAFAGTDDESNCLVVTARNQPFEDGIVLDGWRQGGRLFWSAVKKDHEYDLAQDAALRRTRSSELFRPQRPDHQPDHYGITTWKEDPLYTAWLQDYTHASQWQWQTTAR
;
A
#
# COMPACT_ATOMS: atom_id res chain seq x y z
N TRP A 1 -1.19 -5.77 -11.01
CA TRP A 1 -0.34 -4.76 -11.69
C TRP A 1 0.29 -3.77 -10.71
N CYS A 2 -0.39 -3.38 -9.63
CA CYS A 2 0.15 -2.57 -8.52
C CYS A 2 1.51 -3.07 -8.00
N GLY A 3 1.69 -4.37 -7.79
CA GLY A 3 2.97 -4.95 -7.36
C GLY A 3 4.18 -4.65 -8.26
N HIS A 4 4.01 -4.46 -9.57
CA HIS A 4 5.13 -4.07 -10.44
C HIS A 4 5.62 -2.65 -10.13
N TYR A 5 4.71 -1.71 -9.89
CA TYR A 5 5.08 -0.34 -9.47
C TYR A 5 5.81 -0.34 -8.14
N THR A 6 5.29 -1.08 -7.15
CA THR A 6 5.93 -1.22 -5.83
C THR A 6 7.34 -1.77 -5.93
N ARG A 7 7.51 -2.80 -6.76
CA ARG A 7 8.82 -3.41 -7.04
C ARG A 7 9.77 -2.41 -7.69
N ASP A 8 9.37 -1.79 -8.79
CA ASP A 8 10.25 -0.92 -9.59
C ASP A 8 10.71 0.29 -8.77
N ILE A 9 9.79 0.90 -8.00
CA ILE A 9 10.15 1.97 -7.05
C ILE A 9 11.08 1.43 -5.97
N GLY A 10 10.80 0.23 -5.44
CA GLY A 10 11.59 -0.41 -4.39
C GLY A 10 13.02 -0.68 -4.82
N GLU A 11 13.22 -1.23 -6.03
CA GLU A 11 14.54 -1.47 -6.62
C GLU A 11 15.35 -0.17 -6.70
N ARG A 12 14.73 0.93 -7.16
CA ARG A 12 15.40 2.24 -7.24
C ARG A 12 15.74 2.81 -5.88
N LEU A 13 14.85 2.69 -4.89
CA LEU A 13 15.13 3.18 -3.54
C LEU A 13 16.22 2.34 -2.83
N LYS A 14 16.32 1.04 -3.14
CA LYS A 14 17.39 0.18 -2.62
C LYS A 14 18.78 0.64 -3.08
N GLU A 15 18.91 1.17 -4.29
CA GLU A 15 20.18 1.71 -4.80
C GLU A 15 20.74 2.83 -3.92
N LEU A 16 19.88 3.55 -3.19
CA LEU A 16 20.26 4.63 -2.28
C LEU A 16 20.90 4.14 -0.97
N LYS A 17 20.86 2.83 -0.67
CA LYS A 17 21.45 2.21 0.54
C LYS A 17 21.06 2.95 1.83
N LEU A 18 19.76 3.21 1.97
CA LEU A 18 19.17 3.99 3.06
C LEU A 18 19.64 3.50 4.44
N LYS A 19 20.03 4.43 5.30
CA LYS A 19 20.56 4.13 6.65
C LYS A 19 19.56 4.40 7.77
N THR A 20 18.74 5.42 7.60
CA THR A 20 17.77 5.88 8.59
C THR A 20 16.34 5.48 8.27
N LEU A 21 16.07 5.16 7.01
CA LEU A 21 14.76 4.75 6.51
C LEU A 21 14.72 3.24 6.26
N VAL A 22 13.55 2.66 6.47
CA VAL A 22 13.25 1.26 6.22
C VAL A 22 12.14 1.18 5.18
N LEU A 23 12.34 0.32 4.18
CA LEU A 23 11.36 0.06 3.12
C LEU A 23 10.58 -1.20 3.49
N HIS A 24 9.26 -1.09 3.41
CA HIS A 24 8.32 -2.16 3.68
C HIS A 24 7.42 -2.36 2.46
N TRP A 25 7.02 -3.60 2.22
CA TRP A 25 5.99 -3.90 1.22
C TRP A 25 4.64 -3.85 1.90
N GLY A 26 3.80 -2.91 1.49
CA GLY A 26 2.42 -2.80 1.94
C GLY A 26 1.49 -3.57 1.01
N ALA A 27 0.57 -4.35 1.58
CA ALA A 27 -0.55 -4.97 0.89
C ALA A 27 -1.87 -4.59 1.59
N ALA A 28 -2.82 -4.06 0.82
CA ALA A 28 -4.18 -3.83 1.25
C ALA A 28 -5.09 -4.86 0.56
N PHE A 29 -6.08 -5.37 1.29
CA PHE A 29 -7.00 -6.41 0.82
C PHE A 29 -6.27 -7.66 0.27
N ALA A 30 -5.17 -8.05 0.89
CA ALA A 30 -4.34 -9.15 0.42
C ALA A 30 -5.15 -10.45 0.22
N GLY A 31 -4.96 -11.11 -0.92
CA GLY A 31 -5.66 -12.34 -1.28
C GLY A 31 -7.10 -12.16 -1.79
N THR A 32 -7.51 -10.94 -2.13
CA THR A 32 -8.79 -10.67 -2.81
C THR A 32 -8.57 -10.04 -4.19
N ASP A 33 -9.63 -9.98 -5.01
CA ASP A 33 -9.58 -9.31 -6.31
C ASP A 33 -9.32 -7.78 -6.20
N ASP A 34 -9.51 -7.21 -5.01
CA ASP A 34 -9.27 -5.80 -4.69
C ASP A 34 -7.85 -5.57 -4.12
N GLU A 35 -6.95 -6.56 -4.20
CA GLU A 35 -5.59 -6.43 -3.66
C GLU A 35 -4.83 -5.25 -4.29
N SER A 36 -4.25 -4.43 -3.43
CA SER A 36 -3.36 -3.35 -3.82
C SER A 36 -2.06 -3.43 -3.06
N ASN A 37 -0.96 -3.16 -3.77
CA ASN A 37 0.37 -3.12 -3.18
C ASN A 37 0.97 -1.72 -3.30
N CYS A 38 1.72 -1.31 -2.28
CA CYS A 38 2.51 -0.09 -2.28
C CYS A 38 3.82 -0.28 -1.50
N LEU A 39 4.71 0.70 -1.54
CA LEU A 39 5.78 0.77 -0.54
C LEU A 39 5.28 1.54 0.67
N VAL A 40 5.66 1.09 1.86
CA VAL A 40 5.57 1.89 3.07
C VAL A 40 6.98 2.19 3.55
N VAL A 41 7.27 3.47 3.76
CA VAL A 41 8.56 3.93 4.25
C VAL A 41 8.42 4.39 5.68
N THR A 42 9.26 3.86 6.56
CA THR A 42 9.31 4.23 7.97
C THR A 42 10.70 4.73 8.35
N ALA A 43 10.81 5.43 9.47
CA ALA A 43 12.09 5.55 10.17
C ALA A 43 12.47 4.22 10.83
N ARG A 44 13.76 3.98 11.05
CA ARG A 44 14.21 2.79 11.79
C ARG A 44 13.53 2.71 13.17
N ASN A 45 12.99 1.53 13.49
CA ASN A 45 12.22 1.23 14.71
C ASN A 45 10.88 1.95 14.83
N GLN A 46 10.40 2.62 13.78
CA GLN A 46 9.04 3.15 13.73
C GLN A 46 8.07 2.03 13.31
N PRO A 47 6.88 1.94 13.93
CA PRO A 47 5.85 1.00 13.50
C PRO A 47 5.41 1.22 12.05
N PHE A 48 5.02 0.15 11.35
CA PHE A 48 4.57 0.18 9.96
C PHE A 48 3.40 1.16 9.75
N GLU A 49 2.43 1.16 10.67
CA GLU A 49 1.23 2.01 10.61
C GLU A 49 1.52 3.51 10.76
N ASP A 50 2.70 3.89 11.23
CA ASP A 50 3.16 5.28 11.32
C ASP A 50 4.00 5.71 10.10
N GLY A 51 4.15 4.82 9.12
CA GLY A 51 4.89 5.06 7.90
C GLY A 51 4.15 5.92 6.86
N ILE A 52 4.85 6.14 5.74
CA ILE A 52 4.36 6.86 4.57
C ILE A 52 4.17 5.86 3.43
N VAL A 53 2.96 5.80 2.88
CA VAL A 53 2.63 5.10 1.65
C VAL A 53 3.29 5.82 0.47
N LEU A 54 3.92 5.07 -0.43
CA LEU A 54 4.36 5.49 -1.75
C LEU A 54 3.75 4.54 -2.77
N ASP A 55 2.86 5.08 -3.61
CA ASP A 55 2.08 4.29 -4.58
C ASP A 55 2.15 4.95 -5.97
N GLY A 56 2.78 4.25 -6.91
CA GLY A 56 2.88 4.71 -8.29
C GLY A 56 1.73 4.25 -9.19
N TRP A 57 0.90 3.32 -8.74
CA TRP A 57 -0.13 2.69 -9.55
C TRP A 57 -1.45 3.48 -9.52
N ARG A 58 -1.92 3.89 -8.34
CA ARG A 58 -3.29 4.41 -8.17
C ARG A 58 -3.59 5.72 -8.91
N GLN A 59 -2.57 6.51 -9.24
CA GLN A 59 -2.71 7.72 -10.08
C GLN A 59 -2.06 7.56 -11.46
N GLY A 60 -2.01 6.34 -11.98
CA GLY A 60 -1.57 6.06 -13.36
C GLY A 60 -0.12 6.47 -13.63
N GLY A 61 0.79 6.23 -12.69
CA GLY A 61 2.21 6.58 -12.80
C GLY A 61 2.59 7.92 -12.16
N ARG A 62 1.61 8.77 -11.79
CA ARG A 62 1.89 9.89 -10.89
C ARG A 62 2.05 9.35 -9.47
N LEU A 63 3.16 9.69 -8.81
CA LEU A 63 3.41 9.22 -7.46
C LEU A 63 2.37 9.79 -6.49
N PHE A 64 1.62 8.90 -5.85
CA PHE A 64 0.81 9.20 -4.68
C PHE A 64 1.60 8.93 -3.41
N TRP A 65 1.37 9.76 -2.39
CA TRP A 65 1.92 9.54 -1.06
C TRP A 65 1.01 10.09 0.02
N SER A 66 0.95 9.38 1.15
CA SER A 66 0.21 9.80 2.34
C SER A 66 0.74 9.07 3.57
N ALA A 67 0.42 9.56 4.77
CA ALA A 67 0.58 8.72 5.96
C ALA A 67 -0.34 7.49 5.85
N VAL A 68 0.12 6.32 6.29
CA VAL A 68 -0.67 5.07 6.25
C VAL A 68 -2.04 5.24 6.90
N LYS A 69 -2.09 5.89 8.07
CA LYS A 69 -3.33 6.21 8.82
C LYS A 69 -4.26 7.22 8.14
N LYS A 70 -3.78 7.94 7.12
CA LYS A 70 -4.55 8.95 6.38
C LYS A 70 -4.88 8.50 4.95
N ASP A 71 -4.58 7.25 4.60
CA ASP A 71 -4.93 6.69 3.31
C ASP A 71 -6.39 6.21 3.31
N HIS A 72 -7.29 7.15 3.04
CA HIS A 72 -8.73 6.92 3.07
C HIS A 72 -9.22 5.92 2.02
N GLU A 73 -8.53 5.82 0.87
CA GLU A 73 -8.91 4.90 -0.22
C GLU A 73 -8.82 3.42 0.22
N TYR A 74 -7.99 3.13 1.23
CA TYR A 74 -7.79 1.81 1.78
C TYR A 74 -8.24 1.71 3.25
N ASP A 75 -9.26 2.49 3.64
CA ASP A 75 -9.89 2.43 4.95
C ASP A 75 -10.97 1.33 5.02
N LEU A 76 -10.83 0.39 5.96
CA LEU A 76 -11.79 -0.70 6.21
C LEU A 76 -13.21 -0.17 6.48
N ALA A 77 -13.36 0.96 7.17
CA ALA A 77 -14.66 1.53 7.45
C ALA A 77 -15.35 2.07 6.19
N GLN A 78 -14.57 2.65 5.26
CA GLN A 78 -15.08 3.13 3.98
C GLN A 78 -15.47 1.97 3.07
N ASP A 79 -14.64 0.94 3.00
CA ASP A 79 -14.94 -0.27 2.24
C ASP A 79 -16.18 -1.00 2.80
N ALA A 80 -16.30 -1.15 4.13
CA ALA A 80 -17.49 -1.72 4.74
C ALA A 80 -18.76 -0.89 4.44
N ALA A 81 -18.65 0.43 4.42
CA ALA A 81 -19.75 1.32 4.02
C ALA A 81 -20.11 1.13 2.54
N LEU A 82 -19.12 1.12 1.64
CA LEU A 82 -19.32 0.88 0.20
C LEU A 82 -19.96 -0.48 -0.07
N ARG A 83 -19.55 -1.55 0.64
CA ARG A 83 -20.16 -2.88 0.53
C ARG A 83 -21.62 -2.88 1.00
N ARG A 84 -21.94 -2.22 2.12
CA ARG A 84 -23.34 -2.05 2.56
C ARG A 84 -24.17 -1.29 1.52
N THR A 85 -23.63 -0.20 0.98
CA THR A 85 -24.31 0.57 -0.07
C THR A 85 -24.52 -0.30 -1.31
N ARG A 86 -23.50 -0.98 -1.84
CA ARG A 86 -23.65 -1.91 -2.98
C ARG A 86 -24.68 -3.01 -2.74
N SER A 87 -24.77 -3.56 -1.52
CA SER A 87 -25.81 -4.55 -1.17
C SER A 87 -27.23 -3.97 -1.10
N SER A 88 -27.37 -2.64 -1.08
CA SER A 88 -28.64 -1.90 -1.01
C SER A 88 -28.97 -1.09 -2.28
N GLU A 89 -28.13 -1.10 -3.33
CA GLU A 89 -28.33 -0.29 -4.52
C GLU A 89 -29.36 -0.88 -5.52
N LEU A 90 -30.63 -0.59 -5.23
CA LEU A 90 -31.59 -0.08 -6.22
C LEU A 90 -31.55 1.47 -6.32
N PHE A 91 -30.60 2.14 -5.65
CA PHE A 91 -30.59 3.60 -5.60
C PHE A 91 -29.17 4.18 -5.58
N ARG A 92 -28.77 4.87 -6.64
CA ARG A 92 -27.46 5.53 -6.79
C ARG A 92 -27.46 6.87 -6.05
N PRO A 93 -26.76 7.05 -4.91
CA PRO A 93 -26.70 8.36 -4.28
C PRO A 93 -25.59 9.20 -4.92
N GLN A 94 -25.86 10.49 -5.11
CA GLN A 94 -24.85 11.49 -5.44
C GLN A 94 -23.79 11.52 -4.34
N ARG A 95 -22.51 11.50 -4.73
CA ARG A 95 -21.37 11.61 -3.80
C ARG A 95 -21.52 12.90 -2.97
N PRO A 96 -21.50 12.85 -1.63
CA PRO A 96 -21.48 14.07 -0.82
C PRO A 96 -20.11 14.74 -0.91
N ASP A 97 -20.09 16.07 -1.04
CA ASP A 97 -18.89 16.94 -1.10
C ASP A 97 -18.14 17.07 0.24
N HIS A 98 -18.44 16.24 1.24
CA HIS A 98 -17.78 16.29 2.53
C HIS A 98 -17.63 14.89 3.11
N GLN A 99 -16.41 14.35 3.03
CA GLN A 99 -16.08 13.05 3.58
C GLN A 99 -15.72 13.23 5.08
N PRO A 100 -16.40 12.56 6.02
CA PRO A 100 -16.12 12.74 7.43
C PRO A 100 -14.72 12.22 7.76
N ASP A 101 -14.08 12.82 8.78
CA ASP A 101 -12.78 12.42 9.35
C ASP A 101 -12.85 11.03 10.04
N HIS A 102 -13.31 10.00 9.33
CA HIS A 102 -13.23 8.63 9.77
C HIS A 102 -11.76 8.22 9.70
N TYR A 103 -11.06 8.33 10.82
CA TYR A 103 -9.82 7.62 11.08
C TYR A 103 -10.17 6.14 11.31
N GLY A 104 -10.52 5.44 10.24
CA GLY A 104 -10.79 4.01 10.29
C GLY A 104 -9.50 3.18 10.27
N ILE A 105 -9.65 1.91 10.62
CA ILE A 105 -8.56 0.95 10.63
C ILE A 105 -8.06 0.83 9.18
N THR A 106 -6.79 1.16 8.95
CA THR A 106 -6.20 0.97 7.62
C THR A 106 -6.17 -0.51 7.24
N THR A 107 -6.45 -0.81 5.97
CA THR A 107 -6.33 -2.16 5.42
C THR A 107 -4.87 -2.51 5.10
N TRP A 108 -3.97 -1.52 5.06
CA TRP A 108 -2.55 -1.76 4.82
C TRP A 108 -1.97 -2.69 5.88
N LYS A 109 -1.40 -3.80 5.41
CA LYS A 109 -0.60 -4.73 6.19
C LYS A 109 0.77 -4.89 5.55
N GLU A 110 1.76 -5.14 6.38
CA GLU A 110 3.10 -5.45 5.93
C GLU A 110 3.13 -6.87 5.35
N ASP A 111 3.69 -7.03 4.15
CA ASP A 111 4.08 -8.33 3.62
C ASP A 111 5.53 -8.62 4.04
N PRO A 112 5.77 -9.60 4.92
CA PRO A 112 7.10 -9.87 5.46
C PRO A 112 8.06 -10.47 4.43
N LEU A 113 7.56 -11.21 3.44
CA LEU A 113 8.40 -11.85 2.42
C LEU A 113 9.02 -10.79 1.51
N TYR A 114 8.18 -9.90 0.97
CA TYR A 114 8.66 -8.83 0.09
C TYR A 114 9.39 -7.73 0.86
N THR A 115 9.03 -7.52 2.13
CA THR A 115 9.81 -6.62 3.00
C THR A 115 11.23 -7.13 3.24
N ALA A 116 11.40 -8.43 3.51
CA ALA A 116 12.73 -9.00 3.65
C ALA A 116 13.58 -8.79 2.39
N TRP A 117 12.97 -8.97 1.21
CA TRP A 117 13.62 -8.64 -0.06
C TRP A 117 13.99 -7.15 -0.17
N LEU A 118 13.10 -6.23 0.21
CA LEU A 118 13.38 -4.78 0.18
C LEU A 118 14.56 -4.39 1.07
N GLN A 119 14.74 -5.11 2.19
CA GLN A 119 15.79 -4.85 3.16
C GLN A 119 17.10 -5.60 2.86
N ASP A 120 17.09 -6.55 1.93
CA ASP A 120 18.31 -7.20 1.44
C ASP A 120 19.02 -6.32 0.40
N TYR A 121 19.97 -5.53 0.89
CA TYR A 121 20.89 -4.73 0.07
C TYR A 121 22.08 -5.54 -0.49
N THR A 122 22.31 -6.77 0.00
CA THR A 122 23.46 -7.58 -0.41
C THR A 122 23.20 -8.36 -1.69
N HIS A 123 21.97 -8.81 -1.92
CA HIS A 123 21.59 -9.57 -3.11
C HIS A 123 20.64 -8.82 -4.04
N ALA A 124 20.66 -7.49 -4.01
CA ALA A 124 19.76 -6.64 -4.80
C ALA A 124 19.75 -6.99 -6.30
N SER A 125 20.87 -7.46 -6.86
CA SER A 125 21.01 -7.85 -8.28
C SER A 125 20.74 -9.33 -8.59
N GLN A 126 20.48 -10.17 -7.57
CA GLN A 126 20.36 -11.64 -7.74
C GLN A 126 18.93 -12.16 -7.54
N TRP A 127 18.02 -11.34 -7.03
CA TRP A 127 16.67 -11.79 -6.74
C TRP A 127 15.82 -11.90 -8.00
N GLN A 128 15.28 -13.09 -8.28
CA GLN A 128 14.33 -13.33 -9.37
C GLN A 128 12.91 -13.37 -8.84
N TRP A 129 12.03 -12.59 -9.44
CA TRP A 129 10.63 -12.49 -9.01
C TRP A 129 9.92 -13.83 -9.21
N GLN A 130 9.25 -14.31 -8.16
CA GLN A 130 8.38 -15.47 -8.29
C GLN A 130 7.03 -15.02 -8.83
N THR A 131 6.71 -15.47 -10.05
CA THR A 131 5.40 -15.31 -10.73
C THR A 131 4.20 -15.92 -10.03
N THR A 132 4.39 -16.41 -8.80
CA THR A 132 3.43 -17.24 -8.10
C THR A 132 2.79 -16.57 -6.90
N ALA A 133 3.03 -15.29 -6.63
CA ALA A 133 2.16 -14.53 -5.74
C ALA A 133 0.82 -14.31 -6.47
N ARG A 134 -0.15 -15.13 -6.06
CA ARG A 134 -1.53 -15.16 -6.54
C ARG A 134 -2.35 -14.07 -5.90
#